data_AF-A0A7C6D7B9-F1
#
_entry.id   AF-A0A7C6D7B9-F1
#
_cell.length_a   1.000
_cell.length_b   1.000
_cell.length_c   1.000
_cell.angle_alpha   90.00
_cell.angle_beta   90.00
_cell.angle_gamma   90.00
#
_symmetry.space_group_name_H-M   'P 1'
#
loop_
_entity.id
_entity.type
_entity.pdbx_description
1 polymer ?
#
loop_
_entity_poly.entity_id
_entity_poly.type
_entity_poly.pdbx_seq_one_letter_code
_entity_poly.pdbx_strand_id
1 'polypeptide(L)'
;GLAVARLTAYFGLAAVYAVVGSDSAAEELDRAGIPYEFAESVPLIMNRSGDGRCPIENLAASGGTPEDTYRVLVRFLFGKEDVVHSGVAKGIQL
;
A
#
# COMPACT_ATOMS: atom_id res chain seq x y z
N GLY A 1 3.49 -2.73 5.09
CA GLY A 1 3.05 -1.33 5.30
C GLY A 1 1.78 -1.05 4.51
N LEU A 2 0.85 -0.28 5.10
CA LEU A 2 -0.48 0.03 4.53
C LEU A 2 -0.43 0.58 3.09
N ALA A 3 0.55 1.41 2.78
CA ALA A 3 0.74 1.96 1.44
C ALA A 3 0.86 0.86 0.37
N VAL A 4 1.65 -0.19 0.65
CA VAL A 4 1.83 -1.30 -0.28
C VAL A 4 0.52 -2.07 -0.44
N ALA A 5 -0.18 -2.39 0.66
CA ALA A 5 -1.47 -3.08 0.61
C ALA A 5 -2.48 -2.38 -0.30
N ARG A 6 -2.55 -1.04 -0.20
CA ARG A 6 -3.42 -0.23 -1.05
C ARG A 6 -2.98 -0.17 -2.50
N LEU A 7 -1.68 -0.03 -2.77
CA LEU A 7 -1.18 -0.08 -4.14
C LEU A 7 -1.43 -1.45 -4.78
N THR A 8 -1.28 -2.53 -4.01
CA THR A 8 -1.61 -3.90 -4.43
C THR A 8 -3.08 -3.99 -4.86
N ALA A 9 -4.00 -3.47 -4.05
CA ALA A 9 -5.42 -3.43 -4.40
C ALA A 9 -5.70 -2.54 -5.63
N TYR A 10 -5.09 -1.35 -5.68
CA TYR A 10 -5.27 -0.40 -6.79
C TYR A 10 -4.82 -0.97 -8.14
N PHE A 11 -3.67 -1.65 -8.17
CA PHE A 11 -3.11 -2.25 -9.39
C PHE A 11 -3.66 -3.65 -9.69
N GLY A 12 -4.55 -4.20 -8.86
CA GLY A 12 -5.12 -5.53 -9.05
C GLY A 12 -4.08 -6.65 -8.98
N LEU A 13 -3.08 -6.51 -8.09
CA LEU A 13 -2.06 -7.55 -7.90
C LEU A 13 -2.64 -8.77 -7.19
N ALA A 14 -2.13 -9.95 -7.54
CA ALA A 14 -2.70 -11.23 -7.09
C ALA A 14 -2.35 -11.62 -5.65
N ALA A 15 -1.20 -11.20 -5.12
CA ALA A 15 -0.75 -11.51 -3.76
C ALA A 15 0.41 -10.60 -3.30
N VAL A 16 0.71 -10.59 -2.00
CA VAL A 16 1.87 -9.89 -1.40
C VAL A 16 2.74 -10.85 -0.59
N TYR A 17 4.04 -10.85 -0.84
CA TYR A 17 5.01 -11.55 -0.01
C TYR A 17 6.03 -10.54 0.52
N ALA A 18 6.26 -10.53 1.84
CA ALA A 18 7.21 -9.63 2.47
C ALA A 18 7.90 -10.27 3.68
N VAL A 19 9.14 -9.87 3.96
CA VAL A 19 9.82 -10.26 5.20
C VAL A 19 9.14 -9.62 6.41
N VAL A 20 8.76 -8.34 6.30
CA VAL A 20 8.06 -7.61 7.37
C VAL A 20 6.79 -6.98 6.81
N GLY A 21 5.65 -7.28 7.44
CA GLY A 21 4.36 -6.65 7.17
C GLY A 21 3.86 -5.89 8.40
N SER A 22 2.97 -4.92 8.19
CA SER A 22 2.32 -4.22 9.30
C SER A 22 0.92 -4.77 9.53
N ASP A 23 0.42 -4.69 10.76
CA ASP A 23 -0.97 -5.06 11.09
C ASP A 23 -1.97 -4.30 10.20
N SER A 24 -1.73 -3.01 9.98
CA SER A 24 -2.54 -2.18 9.06
C SER A 24 -2.51 -2.67 7.61
N ALA A 25 -1.43 -3.31 7.17
CA ALA A 25 -1.34 -3.88 5.84
C ALA A 25 -2.08 -5.21 5.74
N ALA A 26 -1.94 -6.07 6.77
CA ALA A 26 -2.67 -7.32 6.90
C ALA A 26 -4.18 -7.06 6.81
N GLU A 27 -4.69 -6.16 7.65
CA GLU A 27 -6.12 -5.82 7.65
C GLU A 27 -6.63 -5.29 6.31
N GLU A 28 -5.85 -4.46 5.62
CA GLU A 28 -6.25 -3.91 4.32
C GLU A 28 -6.26 -4.99 3.23
N LEU A 29 -5.28 -5.90 3.24
CA LEU A 29 -5.22 -7.02 2.30
C LEU A 29 -6.35 -8.03 2.56
N ASP A 30 -6.65 -8.32 3.83
CA ASP A 30 -7.79 -9.15 4.24
C ASP A 30 -9.11 -8.55 3.74
N ARG A 31 -9.33 -7.24 3.94
CA ARG A 31 -10.51 -6.52 3.44
C ARG A 31 -10.61 -6.57 1.90
N ALA A 32 -9.48 -6.50 1.21
CA ALA A 32 -9.42 -6.56 -0.24
C ALA A 32 -9.52 -8.00 -0.80
N GLY A 33 -9.48 -9.03 0.05
CA GLY A 33 -9.44 -10.43 -0.36
C GLY A 33 -8.15 -10.80 -1.10
N ILE A 34 -7.04 -10.12 -0.81
CA ILE A 34 -5.75 -10.34 -1.47
C ILE A 34 -4.87 -11.20 -0.56
N PRO A 35 -4.47 -12.41 -1.02
CA PRO A 35 -3.55 -13.26 -0.27
C PRO A 35 -2.25 -12.55 0.08
N TYR A 36 -1.74 -12.80 1.28
CA TYR A 36 -0.43 -12.31 1.68
C TYR A 36 0.30 -13.28 2.60
N GLU A 37 1.62 -13.15 2.60
CA GLU A 37 2.50 -13.83 3.54
C GLU A 37 3.55 -12.85 4.06
N PHE A 38 3.61 -12.72 5.38
CA PHE A 38 4.62 -11.95 6.09
C PHE A 38 5.46 -12.89 6.96
N ALA A 39 6.79 -12.85 6.81
CA ALA A 39 7.65 -13.62 7.72
C ALA A 39 7.58 -13.08 9.16
N GLU A 40 7.36 -11.77 9.31
CA GLU A 40 7.14 -11.08 10.57
C GLU A 40 6.02 -10.04 10.41
N SER A 41 5.10 -10.01 11.37
CA SER A 41 4.07 -8.97 11.49
C SER A 41 4.44 -8.02 12.62
N VAL A 42 4.38 -6.71 12.34
CA VAL A 42 4.67 -5.64 13.31
C VAL A 42 3.50 -4.66 13.42
N PRO A 43 3.30 -3.98 14.57
CA PRO A 43 2.22 -3.01 14.70
C PRO A 43 2.28 -1.86 13.71
N LEU A 44 3.49 -1.39 13.35
CA LEU A 44 3.69 -0.32 12.37
C LEU A 44 5.07 -0.40 11.71
N ILE A 45 5.16 0.07 10.46
CA ILE A 45 6.47 0.24 9.80
C ILE A 45 7.08 1.56 10.28
N MET A 46 8.25 1.45 10.90
CA MET A 46 9.02 2.59 11.40
C MET A 46 9.70 3.35 10.25
N ASN A 47 9.96 4.64 10.48
CA ASN A 47 10.83 5.44 9.62
C ASN A 47 12.29 4.96 9.74
N ARG A 48 13.17 5.51 8.90
CA ARG A 48 14.59 5.12 8.88
C ARG A 48 15.33 5.41 10.18
N SER A 49 14.93 6.44 10.92
CA SER A 49 15.51 6.80 12.21
C SER A 49 15.05 5.89 13.35
N GLY A 50 13.98 5.10 13.14
CA GLY A 50 13.40 4.22 14.15
C GLY A 50 12.67 4.97 15.28
N ASP A 51 12.39 6.26 15.13
CA ASP A 51 11.80 7.12 16.16
C ASP A 51 10.34 7.50 15.89
N GLY A 52 9.76 7.00 14.80
CA GLY A 52 8.37 7.26 14.46
C GLY A 52 7.90 6.45 13.25
N ARG A 53 6.65 6.67 12.85
CA ARG A 53 6.04 5.98 11.70
C ARG A 53 6.66 6.42 10.37
N CYS A 54 6.80 5.48 9.45
CA CYS A 54 7.22 5.75 8.08
C CYS A 54 6.33 6.83 7.42
N PRO A 55 6.91 7.88 6.78
CA PRO A 55 6.14 8.92 6.10
C PRO A 55 5.20 8.39 5.01
N ILE A 56 5.63 7.37 4.27
CA ILE A 56 4.82 6.73 3.22
C ILE A 56 3.58 6.05 3.82
N GLU A 57 3.73 5.45 5.00
CA GLU A 57 2.62 4.79 5.70
C GLU A 57 1.65 5.80 6.31
N ASN A 58 2.15 6.94 6.82
CA ASN A 58 1.31 8.06 7.26
C ASN A 58 0.46 8.61 6.12
N LEU A 59 1.05 8.82 4.94
CA LEU A 59 0.32 9.30 3.76
C LEU A 59 -0.79 8.33 3.36
N ALA A 60 -0.50 7.03 3.35
CA ALA A 60 -1.53 6.02 3.12
C ALA A 60 -2.62 6.07 4.18
N ALA A 61 -2.28 6.13 5.48
CA ALA A 61 -3.29 6.22 6.54
C ALA A 61 -4.18 7.47 6.45
N SER A 62 -3.66 8.57 5.87
CA SER A 62 -4.44 9.80 5.62
C SER A 62 -5.33 9.74 4.37
N GLY A 63 -5.03 8.83 3.44
CA GLY A 63 -5.84 8.60 2.24
C GLY A 63 -7.08 7.76 2.55
N GLY A 64 -8.18 8.00 1.84
CA GLY A 64 -9.40 7.20 1.97
C GLY A 64 -9.28 5.84 1.28
N THR A 65 -9.19 5.88 -0.05
CA THR A 65 -9.22 4.71 -0.93
C THR A 65 -7.83 4.27 -1.43
N PRO A 66 -7.71 3.06 -2.01
CA PRO A 66 -6.51 2.64 -2.76
C PRO A 66 -6.06 3.65 -3.83
N GLU A 67 -7.01 4.22 -4.57
CA GLU A 67 -6.73 5.22 -5.60
C GLU A 67 -6.25 6.56 -5.00
N ASP A 68 -6.90 7.04 -3.94
CA ASP A 68 -6.45 8.26 -3.23
C ASP A 68 -5.01 8.09 -2.73
N THR A 69 -4.70 6.90 -2.22
CA THR A 69 -3.36 6.56 -1.74
C THR A 69 -2.35 6.64 -2.87
N TYR A 70 -2.65 6.08 -4.04
CA TYR A 70 -1.78 6.21 -5.21
C TYR A 70 -1.55 7.68 -5.59
N ARG A 71 -2.61 8.49 -5.68
CA ARG A 71 -2.49 9.91 -6.07
C ARG A 71 -1.63 10.70 -5.09
N VAL A 72 -1.84 10.53 -3.79
CA VAL A 72 -1.06 11.22 -2.76
C VAL A 72 0.41 10.78 -2.78
N LEU A 73 0.68 9.48 -2.98
CA LEU A 73 2.05 8.97 -3.07
C LEU A 73 2.79 9.47 -4.31
N VAL A 74 2.14 9.48 -5.48
CA VAL A 74 2.75 10.03 -6.70
C VAL A 74 3.08 11.51 -6.54
N ARG A 75 2.16 12.28 -5.95
CA ARG A 75 2.40 13.69 -5.64
C ARG A 75 3.59 13.86 -4.69
N PHE A 76 3.65 13.06 -3.62
CA PHE A 76 4.72 13.14 -2.64
C PHE A 76 6.09 12.75 -3.19
N LEU A 77 6.17 11.67 -3.98
CA LEU A 77 7.43 11.13 -4.48
C LEU A 77 7.96 11.87 -5.71
N PHE A 78 7.08 12.35 -6.58
CA PHE A 78 7.45 12.86 -7.90
C PHE A 78 7.04 14.31 -8.16
N GLY A 79 6.32 14.96 -7.23
CA GLY A 79 5.89 16.35 -7.38
C GLY A 79 4.92 16.60 -8.53
N LYS A 80 4.21 15.57 -9.02
CA LYS A 80 3.25 15.67 -10.14
C LYS A 80 1.81 15.67 -9.62
N GLU A 81 0.97 16.55 -10.18
CA GLU A 81 -0.49 16.47 -10.05
C GLU A 81 -1.06 15.67 -11.24
N ASP A 82 -2.05 14.82 -10.98
CA ASP A 82 -2.84 14.08 -11.97
C ASP A 82 -2.08 13.10 -12.90
N VAL A 83 -1.50 12.05 -12.32
CA VAL A 83 -1.22 10.81 -13.07
C VAL A 83 -2.44 9.90 -12.96
N VAL A 84 -3.48 10.13 -13.76
CA VAL A 84 -4.55 9.12 -13.93
C VAL A 84 -3.93 7.96 -14.70
N HIS A 85 -3.71 6.82 -14.03
CA HIS A 85 -3.28 5.62 -14.72
C HIS A 85 -4.48 5.00 -15.43
N SER A 86 -4.68 5.33 -16.71
CA SER A 86 -5.72 4.72 -17.56
C SER A 86 -5.28 3.31 -17.97
N GLY A 87 -5.33 2.35 -17.06
CA GLY A 87 -4.85 1.01 -17.39
C GLY A 87 -4.67 0.09 -16.19
N VAL A 88 -5.76 -0.29 -15.54
CA VAL A 88 -5.81 -1.60 -14.89
C VAL A 88 -6.96 -2.34 -15.55
N ALA A 89 -6.64 -3.05 -16.63
CA ALA A 89 -7.53 -4.05 -17.16
C ALA A 89 -7.87 -5.00 -16.00
N LYS A 90 -9.16 -5.11 -15.70
CA LYS A 90 -9.69 -6.06 -14.73
C LYS A 90 -9.09 -7.44 -15.02
N GLY A 91 -8.35 -7.98 -14.05
CA GLY A 91 -7.93 -9.37 -14.03
C GLY A 91 -6.59 -9.63 -14.71
N ILE A 92 -5.57 -9.85 -13.88
CA ILE A 92 -4.58 -10.88 -14.21
C ILE A 92 -5.37 -12.20 -14.16
N GLN A 93 -5.87 -12.66 -15.31
CA GLN A 93 -6.27 -14.05 -15.46
C GLN A 93 -5.00 -14.89 -15.46
N LEU A 94 -4.73 -15.56 -14.34
CA LEU A 94 -3.79 -16.68 -14.25
C LEU A 94 -4.35 -17.90 -14.98
#